data_AF-A0A5C8T6Z7-F1
#
_entry.id   AF-A0A5C8T6Z7-F1
#
_cell.length_a   1.000
_cell.length_b   1.000
_cell.length_c   1.000
_cell.angle_alpha   90.00
_cell.angle_beta   90.00
_cell.angle_gamma   90.00
#
_symmetry.space_group_name_H-M   'P 1'
#
loop_
_entity.id
_entity.type
_entity.pdbx_description
1 polymer ?
#
loop_
_entity_poly.entity_id
_entity_poly.type
_entity_poly.pdbx_seq_one_letter_code
_entity_poly.pdbx_strand_id
1 'polypeptide(L)' 'MGLGSVVLALEGPDDGWWEAEVIGINGGTFSLRWCDYDPAAFPTILRKAGELALLPPVVG' A
#
# COMPACT_ATOMS: atom_id res chain seq x y z
N MET A 1 -0.73 -0.33 -11.14
CA MET A 1 -0.94 -0.91 -9.80
C MET A 1 -2.02 -1.96 -9.90
N GLY A 2 -1.74 -3.19 -9.46
CA GLY A 2 -2.67 -4.31 -9.50
C GLY A 2 -2.53 -5.19 -8.26
N LEU A 3 -3.35 -6.23 -8.12
CA LEU A 3 -3.22 -7.20 -7.02
C LEU A 3 -1.79 -7.79 -6.98
N GLY A 4 -1.23 -7.95 -5.78
CA GLY A 4 0.13 -8.42 -5.53
C GLY A 4 1.23 -7.40 -5.85
N SER A 5 0.89 -6.19 -6.34
CA SER A 5 1.89 -5.13 -6.49
C SER A 5 2.28 -4.56 -5.13
N VAL A 6 3.57 -4.34 -4.92
CA VAL A 6 4.07 -3.50 -3.80
C VAL A 6 4.04 -2.04 -4.23
N VAL A 7 3.47 -1.19 -3.39
CA VAL A 7 3.34 0.26 -3.57
C VAL A 7 3.76 0.97 -2.30
N LEU A 8 4.02 2.27 -2.38
CA LEU A 8 4.09 3.11 -1.19
C LEU A 8 2.68 3.60 -0.85
N ALA A 9 2.26 3.41 0.40
CA ALA A 9 0.97 3.85 0.91
C ALA A 9 1.18 4.84 2.06
N LEU A 10 0.36 5.89 2.09
CA LEU A 10 0.40 6.87 3.17
C LEU A 10 -0.09 6.24 4.48
N GLU A 11 0.72 6.21 5.53
CA GLU A 11 0.32 5.68 6.85
C GLU A 11 -0.66 6.62 7.54
N GLY A 12 -0.36 7.92 7.52
CA GLY A 12 -1.18 9.02 7.98
C GLY A 12 -0.69 10.35 7.42
N PRO A 13 -1.44 11.46 7.58
CA PRO A 13 -1.06 12.77 7.05
C PRO A 13 0.32 13.25 7.51
N ASP A 14 0.73 12.83 8.72
CA ASP A 14 1.98 13.24 9.36
C ASP A 14 3.05 12.12 9.37
N ASP A 15 2.66 10.88 9.10
CA ASP A 15 3.51 9.68 9.30
C ASP A 15 4.18 9.18 8.01
N GLY A 16 3.93 9.84 6.88
CA GLY A 16 4.64 9.58 5.62
C GLY A 16 4.21 8.30 4.90
N TRP A 17 5.12 7.72 4.13
CA TRP A 17 4.86 6.67 3.14
C TRP A 17 5.62 5.38 3.46
N TRP A 18 4.92 4.25 3.41
CA TRP A 18 5.49 2.93 3.71
C TRP A 18 5.07 1.88 2.69
N GLU A 19 5.87 0.83 2.54
CA GLU A 19 5.61 -0.24 1.58
C GLU A 19 4.41 -1.10 2.00
N ALA A 20 3.51 -1.31 1.04
CA ALA A 20 2.32 -2.15 1.22
C ALA A 20 2.00 -2.95 -0.05
N GLU A 21 1.52 -4.17 0.15
CA GLU A 21 1.02 -5.05 -0.91
C GLU A 21 -0.46 -4.76 -1.18
N VAL A 22 -0.83 -4.62 -2.46
CA VAL A 22 -2.22 -4.54 -2.88
C VAL A 22 -2.89 -5.92 -2.80
N ILE A 23 -3.75 -6.12 -1.81
CA ILE A 23 -4.48 -7.39 -1.59
C ILE A 23 -5.95 -7.35 -2.05
N GLY A 24 -6.46 -6.17 -2.41
CA GLY A 24 -7.81 -6.00 -2.91
C GLY A 24 -7.97 -4.72 -3.72
N ILE A 25 -8.84 -4.73 -4.74
CA ILE A 25 -9.20 -3.56 -5.52
C ILE A 25 -10.71 -3.53 -5.68
N ASN A 26 -11.34 -2.43 -5.26
CA ASN A 26 -12.76 -2.20 -5.44
C ASN A 26 -12.99 -0.79 -6.00
N GLY A 27 -13.23 -0.72 -7.32
CA GLY A 27 -13.26 0.54 -8.05
C GLY A 27 -11.94 1.30 -7.90
N GLY A 28 -11.99 2.50 -7.34
CA GLY A 28 -10.81 3.34 -7.06
C GLY A 28 -10.26 3.23 -5.63
N THR A 29 -10.71 2.24 -4.85
CA THR A 29 -10.21 1.98 -3.49
C THR A 29 -9.36 0.70 -3.48
N PHE A 30 -8.22 0.76 -2.82
CA PHE A 30 -7.27 -0.34 -2.70
C PHE A 30 -7.25 -0.81 -1.24
N SER A 31 -7.35 -2.12 -1.04
CA SER A 31 -7.09 -2.77 0.25
C SER A 31 -5.63 -3.20 0.28
N LEU A 32 -4.91 -2.80 1.33
CA LEU A 32 -3.46 -2.99 1.42
C LEU A 32 -3.06 -3.67 2.71
N ARG A 33 -1.96 -4.41 2.65
CA ARG A 33 -1.27 -4.97 3.81
C ARG A 33 0.14 -4.41 3.85
N TRP A 34 0.56 -3.89 5.00
CA TRP A 34 1.92 -3.42 5.15
C TRP A 34 2.94 -4.55 5.00
N CYS A 35 4.06 -4.28 4.33
CA CYS A 35 5.09 -5.30 4.07
C CYS A 35 5.91 -5.63 5.32
N ASP A 36 6.22 -4.63 6.15
CA ASP A 36 7.17 -4.76 7.28
C ASP A 36 6.50 -5.12 8.62
N TYR A 37 5.18 -5.12 8.69
CA TYR A 37 4.43 -5.29 9.93
C TYR A 37 3.75 -6.66 10.02
N ASP A 38 3.60 -7.17 11.25
CA ASP A 38 2.86 -8.41 11.49
C ASP A 38 1.38 -8.25 11.05
N PRO A 39 0.90 -9.04 10.08
CA PRO A 39 -0.48 -8.94 9.59
C PRO A 39 -1.55 -9.26 10.64
N ALA A 40 -1.21 -9.98 11.72
CA ALA A 40 -2.13 -10.26 12.81
C ALA A 40 -2.25 -9.07 13.78
N ALA A 41 -1.22 -8.23 13.87
CA ALA A 41 -1.20 -7.06 14.75
C ALA A 41 -1.63 -5.77 14.03
N PHE A 42 -1.45 -5.68 12.72
CA PHE A 42 -1.74 -4.49 11.93
C PHE A 42 -2.90 -4.72 10.95
N PRO A 43 -3.94 -3.87 10.97
CA PRO A 43 -5.11 -4.08 10.15
C PRO A 43 -4.80 -3.85 8.66
N THR A 44 -5.63 -4.46 7.80
CA THR A 44 -5.72 -4.04 6.40
C THR A 44 -6.18 -2.59 6.34
N ILE A 45 -5.48 -1.77 5.56
CA ILE A 45 -5.82 -0.36 5.36
C ILE A 45 -6.47 -0.16 3.99
N LEU A 46 -7.29 0.89 3.89
CA LEU A 46 -7.92 1.30 2.64
C LEU A 46 -7.35 2.63 2.17
N ARG A 47 -7.00 2.72 0.89
CA ARG A 47 -6.47 3.95 0.27
C ARG A 47 -7.06 4.20 -1.10
N LYS A 48 -7.17 5.48 -1.46
CA LYS A 48 -7.44 5.94 -2.83
C LYS A 48 -6.13 6.02 -3.60
N ALA A 49 -6.22 6.09 -4.92
CA ALA A 49 -5.05 6.21 -5.79
C ALA A 49 -4.14 7.41 -5.46
N GLY A 50 -4.71 8.53 -4.96
CA GLY A 50 -3.92 9.71 -4.56
C GLY A 50 -3.16 9.56 -3.25
N GLU A 51 -3.43 8.50 -2.49
CA GLU A 51 -2.74 8.14 -1.25
C GLU A 51 -1.78 6.94 -1.48
N LEU A 52 -1.49 6.66 -2.76
CA LEU A 52 -0.57 5.63 -3.21
C LEU A 52 0.48 6.24 -4.14
N ALA A 53 1.71 5.75 -4.04
CA ALA A 53 2.80 6.07 -4.94
C ALA A 53 3.45 4.77 -5.44
N LEU A 54 3.98 4.82 -6.67
CA LEU A 54 4.73 3.69 -7.24
C LEU A 54 6.15 3.69 -6.71
N LEU A 55 6.67 2.50 -6.40
CA LEU A 55 8.11 2.32 -6.22
C LEU A 55 8.83 2.54 -7.55
N PRO A 56 10.04 3.14 -7.53
CA PRO A 56 10.85 3.22 -8.73
C PRO A 56 11.18 1.80 -9.23
N PRO A 57 11.32 1.61 -10.55
CA PRO A 57 11.75 0.32 -11.07
C PRO A 57 13.12 -0.03 -10.51
N VAL A 58 13.27 -1.25 -9.99
CA VAL A 58 14.58 -1.76 -9.61
C VAL A 58 15.37 -1.96 -10.90
N VAL A 59 16.40 -1.13 -11.12
CA VAL A 59 17.37 -1.35 -12.18
C VAL A 59 18.28 -2.49 -11.71
N GLY A 60 18.07 -3.68 -12.27
CA GLY A 60 18.94 -4.84 -12.09
C GLY A 60 20.17 -4.82 -12.99
#